data_AF-A0A7X6WJ77-F1
#
_entry.id   AF-A0A7X6WJ77-F1
#
_cell.length_a   1.000
_cell.length_b   1.000
_cell.length_c   1.000
_cell.angle_alpha   90.00
_cell.angle_beta   90.00
_cell.angle_gamma   90.00
#
_symmetry.space_group_name_H-M   'P 1'
#
loop_
_entity.id
_entity.type
_entity.pdbx_description
1 polymer ?
#
loop_
_entity_poly.entity_id
_entity_poly.type
_entity_poly.pdbx_seq_one_letter_code
_entity_poly.pdbx_strand_id
1 'polypeptide(L)'
;VDWRDIARVNEIGPPYFLTIGRRLAIPGISCEITASGSLTDSFSDWSLPAAAGDNRALILATTENAPDAMPYVLLDNAGNIVLVNLDRAPDPASFGWEYNTYKVWLISRGRYTGYAMHRTPHQVWTYRGPKPLSDFEAIVISVEGETDTDMPTGPIIATGRL
;
A
#
# COMPACT_ATOMS: atom_id res chain seq x y z
N VAL A 1 12.34 -13.70 -9.10
CA VAL A 1 13.33 -13.30 -8.07
C VAL A 1 13.82 -14.56 -7.38
N ASP A 2 15.12 -14.87 -7.43
CA ASP A 2 15.72 -16.00 -6.69
C ASP A 2 15.96 -15.57 -5.23
N TRP A 3 15.58 -16.41 -4.27
CA TRP A 3 15.80 -16.15 -2.85
C TRP A 3 17.29 -16.03 -2.49
N ARG A 4 18.19 -16.66 -3.26
CA ARG A 4 19.64 -16.53 -3.10
C ARG A 4 20.13 -15.11 -3.40
N ASP A 5 19.51 -14.45 -4.38
CA ASP A 5 19.83 -13.07 -4.70
C ASP A 5 19.35 -12.13 -3.59
N ILE A 6 18.17 -12.39 -3.01
CA ILE A 6 17.68 -11.68 -1.82
C ILE A 6 18.65 -11.88 -0.66
N ALA A 7 19.07 -13.12 -0.38
CA ALA A 7 20.01 -13.42 0.70
C ALA A 7 21.36 -12.70 0.49
N ARG A 8 21.89 -12.72 -0.74
CA ARG A 8 23.14 -12.03 -1.10
C ARG A 8 23.03 -10.52 -0.90
N VAL A 9 21.97 -9.89 -1.39
CA VAL A 9 21.76 -8.43 -1.26
C VAL A 9 21.52 -8.00 0.18
N ASN A 10 20.97 -8.89 1.03
CA ASN A 10 20.73 -8.61 2.44
C ASN A 10 21.81 -9.14 3.38
N GLU A 11 22.93 -9.62 2.84
CA GLU A 11 24.06 -10.18 3.59
C GLU A 11 23.64 -11.32 4.54
N ILE A 12 22.68 -12.14 4.11
CA ILE A 12 22.21 -13.31 4.86
C ILE A 12 23.00 -14.52 4.39
N GLY A 13 23.96 -14.96 5.21
CA GLY A 13 24.72 -16.18 5.00
C GLY A 13 24.01 -17.43 5.55
N PRO A 14 24.45 -18.63 5.15
CA PRO A 14 24.01 -19.87 5.79
C PRO A 14 24.37 -19.90 7.28
N PRO A 15 23.51 -20.48 8.14
CA PRO A 15 22.14 -20.93 7.88
C PRO A 15 21.21 -19.71 7.79
N TYR A 16 20.55 -19.52 6.65
CA TYR A 16 19.85 -18.27 6.26
C TYR A 16 18.75 -17.83 7.25
N PHE A 17 19.15 -17.21 8.37
CA PHE A 17 18.24 -16.83 9.43
C PHE A 17 17.57 -15.49 9.14
N LEU A 18 16.25 -15.49 9.28
CA LEU A 18 15.42 -14.30 9.22
C LEU A 18 14.90 -13.98 10.62
N THR A 19 14.96 -12.70 10.97
CA THR A 19 14.35 -12.18 12.20
C THR A 19 13.04 -11.51 11.84
N ILE A 20 11.98 -11.81 12.60
CA ILE A 20 10.69 -11.12 12.44
C ILE A 20 10.92 -9.61 12.60
N GLY A 21 10.35 -8.82 11.68
CA GLY A 21 10.53 -7.37 11.63
C GLY A 21 11.79 -6.89 10.88
N ARG A 22 12.69 -7.78 10.47
CA ARG A 22 13.82 -7.41 9.61
C ARG A 22 13.31 -7.00 8.23
N ARG A 23 13.69 -5.80 7.80
CA ARG A 23 13.42 -5.30 6.44
C ARG A 23 14.45 -5.87 5.48
N LEU A 24 13.98 -6.41 4.36
CA LEU A 24 14.83 -6.99 3.32
C LEU A 24 14.77 -6.16 2.05
N ALA A 25 15.93 -5.81 1.49
CA ALA A 25 16.07 -5.26 0.17
C ALA A 25 15.81 -6.35 -0.88
N ILE A 26 14.86 -6.12 -1.78
CA ILE A 26 14.57 -7.07 -2.86
C ILE A 26 15.30 -6.62 -4.12
N PRO A 27 16.22 -7.44 -4.68
CA PRO A 27 16.95 -7.08 -5.89
C PRO A 27 15.99 -6.80 -7.04
N GLY A 28 16.19 -5.69 -7.75
CA GLY A 28 15.36 -5.29 -8.89
C GLY A 28 14.04 -4.62 -8.52
N ILE A 29 13.79 -4.34 -7.23
CA ILE A 29 12.67 -3.50 -6.78
C ILE A 29 13.23 -2.16 -6.32
N SER A 30 12.70 -1.07 -6.87
CA SER A 30 12.92 0.28 -6.35
C SER A 30 11.85 0.61 -5.31
N CYS A 31 12.28 1.13 -4.16
CA CYS A 31 11.38 1.63 -3.12
C CYS A 31 11.25 3.15 -3.26
N GLU A 32 10.02 3.62 -3.40
CA GLU A 32 9.71 5.04 -3.37
C GLU A 32 8.89 5.35 -2.11
N ILE A 33 9.26 6.42 -1.41
CA ILE A 33 8.50 6.95 -0.27
C ILE A 33 7.63 8.07 -0.82
N THR A 34 6.30 7.92 -0.74
CA THR A 34 5.42 9.06 -1.04
C THR A 34 5.49 9.99 0.17
N ALA A 35 6.12 11.15 0.02
CA ALA A 35 6.11 12.17 1.06
C ALA A 35 4.67 12.64 1.31
N SER A 36 4.27 12.78 2.57
CA SER A 36 2.96 13.28 2.99
C SER A 36 2.74 14.70 2.48
N GLY A 37 2.20 14.82 1.26
CA GLY A 37 1.65 16.07 0.74
C GLY A 37 0.18 16.16 1.13
N SER A 38 -0.22 17.25 1.77
CA SER A 38 -1.64 17.63 1.85
C SER A 38 -2.25 17.51 0.45
N LEU A 39 -3.43 16.91 0.33
CA LEU A 39 -4.17 16.82 -0.95
C LEU A 39 -4.60 18.21 -1.50
N THR A 40 -4.13 19.29 -0.89
CA THR A 40 -4.35 20.69 -1.29
C THR A 40 -3.15 21.37 -1.94
N ASP A 41 -1.98 20.74 -2.01
CA ASP A 41 -0.80 21.38 -2.60
C ASP A 41 -0.57 20.93 -4.06
N SER A 42 -0.29 21.92 -4.90
CA SER A 42 -0.42 21.84 -6.36
C SER A 42 0.48 20.77 -6.97
N PHE A 43 -0.09 19.98 -7.89
CA PHE A 43 0.46 18.76 -8.49
C PHE A 43 1.72 18.90 -9.37
N SER A 44 2.45 20.02 -9.32
CA SER A 44 3.42 20.40 -10.35
C SER A 44 4.90 20.32 -9.99
N ASP A 45 5.28 20.14 -8.73
CA ASP A 45 6.69 20.40 -8.32
C ASP A 45 7.48 19.20 -7.80
N TRP A 46 6.93 17.99 -7.90
CA TRP A 46 7.62 16.79 -7.42
C TRP A 46 8.08 15.90 -8.58
N SER A 47 9.36 16.05 -8.95
CA SER A 47 10.02 15.18 -9.92
C SER A 47 10.43 13.86 -9.24
N LEU A 48 9.57 12.83 -9.30
CA LEU A 48 9.97 11.48 -8.89
C LEU A 48 11.01 10.93 -9.88
N PRO A 49 12.08 10.24 -9.41
CA PRO A 49 12.86 9.40 -10.31
C PRO A 49 11.93 8.34 -10.89
N ALA A 50 11.74 8.36 -12.21
CA ALA A 50 11.03 7.30 -12.90
C ALA A 50 11.76 5.97 -12.62
N ALA A 51 11.20 5.14 -11.74
CA ALA A 51 11.67 3.79 -11.56
C ALA A 51 11.66 3.08 -12.91
N ALA A 52 12.83 2.95 -13.52
CA ALA A 52 13.02 2.16 -14.72
C ALA A 52 12.93 0.67 -14.34
N GLY A 53 11.74 0.10 -14.46
CA GLY A 53 11.52 -1.35 -14.31
C GLY A 53 10.13 -1.68 -13.77
N ASP A 54 9.53 -2.74 -14.31
CA ASP A 54 8.11 -3.09 -14.20
C ASP A 54 7.55 -3.27 -12.78
N ASN A 55 8.38 -3.36 -11.73
CA ASN A 55 7.92 -3.59 -10.36
C ASN A 55 8.36 -2.48 -9.41
N ARG A 56 7.42 -1.93 -8.65
CA ARG A 56 7.67 -0.82 -7.70
C ARG A 56 7.11 -1.16 -6.32
N ALA A 57 7.80 -0.71 -5.28
CA ALA A 57 7.28 -0.74 -3.92
C ALA A 57 7.05 0.70 -3.45
N LEU A 58 5.86 1.01 -2.99
CA LEU A 58 5.48 2.34 -2.51
C LEU A 58 5.07 2.26 -1.05
N ILE A 59 5.69 3.08 -0.21
CA ILE A 59 5.21 3.31 1.14
C ILE A 59 4.18 4.43 1.07
N LEU A 60 2.97 4.17 1.58
CA LEU A 60 1.90 5.18 1.60
C LEU A 60 2.10 6.12 2.79
N ALA A 61 1.69 7.37 2.62
CA ALA A 61 1.65 8.35 3.70
C ALA A 61 0.51 8.02 4.66
N THR A 62 0.81 7.87 5.96
CA THR A 62 -0.21 7.70 6.99
C THR A 62 -0.86 9.01 7.38
N THR A 63 -2.08 8.94 7.90
CA THR A 63 -2.82 10.07 8.47
C THR A 63 -2.77 10.05 10.01
N GLU A 64 -3.33 11.09 10.64
CA GLU A 64 -3.52 11.14 12.10
C GLU A 64 -4.43 10.05 12.66
N ASN A 65 -5.28 9.43 11.82
CA ASN A 65 -6.16 8.34 12.25
C ASN A 65 -5.39 7.05 12.53
N ALA A 66 -4.21 6.87 11.93
CA ALA A 66 -3.38 5.70 12.13
C ALA A 66 -1.89 6.01 11.89
N PRO A 67 -1.28 6.85 12.75
CA PRO A 67 0.10 7.31 12.55
C PRO A 67 1.12 6.16 12.62
N ASP A 68 0.81 5.11 13.38
CA ASP A 68 1.67 3.93 13.57
C ASP A 68 1.44 2.81 12.54
N ALA A 69 0.48 2.97 11.63
CA ALA A 69 0.22 2.01 10.58
C ALA A 69 1.42 1.94 9.60
N MET A 70 1.61 0.78 9.00
CA MET A 70 2.64 0.55 7.98
C MET A 70 1.98 0.11 6.67
N PRO A 71 1.39 1.07 5.92
CA PRO A 71 0.81 0.80 4.61
C PRO A 71 1.87 0.78 3.52
N TYR A 72 1.90 -0.28 2.73
CA TYR A 72 2.74 -0.35 1.54
C TYR A 72 2.05 -1.07 0.40
N VAL A 73 2.44 -0.71 -0.81
CA VAL A 73 1.92 -1.24 -2.05
C VAL A 73 3.06 -1.83 -2.85
N LEU A 74 2.87 -3.06 -3.34
CA LEU A 74 3.74 -3.65 -4.35
C LEU A 74 2.97 -3.61 -5.67
N LEU A 75 3.59 -2.95 -6.64
CA LEU A 75 3.12 -2.86 -8.01
C LEU A 75 3.95 -3.81 -8.85
N ASP A 76 3.26 -4.62 -9.64
CA ASP A 76 3.83 -5.36 -10.76
C ASP A 76 3.09 -4.88 -12.01
N ASN A 77 3.71 -3.98 -12.77
CA ASN A 77 3.15 -3.38 -13.97
C ASN A 77 3.06 -4.38 -15.13
N ALA A 78 3.99 -5.32 -15.22
CA ALA A 78 3.98 -6.37 -16.25
C ALA A 78 2.83 -7.36 -16.01
N GLY A 79 2.71 -7.85 -14.78
CA GLY A 79 1.62 -8.72 -14.33
C GLY A 79 0.32 -7.96 -14.09
N ASN A 80 0.39 -6.62 -14.01
CA ASN A 80 -0.69 -5.72 -13.66
C ASN A 80 -1.38 -6.15 -12.35
N ILE A 81 -0.56 -6.31 -11.33
CA ILE A 81 -0.97 -6.71 -9.99
C ILE A 81 -0.67 -5.57 -9.04
N VAL A 82 -1.68 -5.20 -8.26
CA VAL A 82 -1.50 -4.40 -7.05
C VAL A 82 -1.62 -5.32 -5.86
N LEU A 83 -0.60 -5.34 -5.00
CA LEU A 83 -0.71 -5.94 -3.68
C LEU A 83 -0.58 -4.84 -2.62
N VAL A 84 -1.67 -4.57 -1.92
CA VAL A 84 -1.69 -3.63 -0.81
C VAL A 84 -1.57 -4.41 0.49
N ASN A 85 -0.70 -3.94 1.37
CA ASN A 85 -0.60 -4.43 2.73
C ASN A 85 -0.76 -3.25 3.68
N LEU A 86 -1.57 -3.47 4.70
CA LEU A 86 -1.74 -2.56 5.81
C LEU A 86 -1.42 -3.34 7.08
N ASP A 87 -0.19 -3.16 7.55
CA ASP A 87 0.30 -3.72 8.80
C ASP A 87 0.18 -2.68 9.93
N ARG A 88 0.16 -3.14 11.19
CA ARG A 88 0.06 -2.32 12.40
C ARG A 88 -1.11 -1.32 12.42
N ALA A 89 -2.15 -1.55 11.63
CA ALA A 89 -3.35 -0.74 11.67
C ALA A 89 -4.21 -1.07 12.91
N PRO A 90 -4.92 -0.07 13.48
CA PRO A 90 -5.88 -0.32 14.53
C PRO A 90 -6.99 -1.31 14.10
N ASP A 91 -7.74 -1.84 15.06
CA ASP A 91 -8.95 -2.58 14.72
C ASP A 91 -9.99 -1.61 14.12
N PRO A 92 -10.66 -1.92 12.99
CA PRO A 92 -11.71 -1.06 12.42
C PRO A 92 -12.75 -0.60 13.44
N ALA A 93 -13.13 -1.46 14.39
CA ALA A 93 -14.13 -1.14 15.41
C ALA A 93 -13.67 -0.06 16.40
N SER A 94 -12.37 0.25 16.46
CA SER A 94 -11.84 1.34 17.29
C SER A 94 -12.20 2.73 16.77
N PHE A 95 -12.60 2.84 15.50
CA PHE A 95 -13.02 4.09 14.87
C PHE A 95 -14.53 4.37 15.00
N GLY A 96 -15.31 3.38 15.41
CA GLY A 96 -16.78 3.43 15.40
C GLY A 96 -17.37 2.02 15.28
N TRP A 97 -18.58 1.82 15.80
CA TRP A 97 -19.25 0.51 15.85
C TRP A 97 -19.78 0.08 14.48
N GLU A 98 -19.94 1.02 13.56
CA GLU A 98 -20.36 0.83 12.17
C GLU A 98 -19.23 0.32 11.26
N TYR A 99 -17.99 0.40 11.72
CA TYR A 99 -16.80 0.05 10.95
C TYR A 99 -16.31 -1.36 11.27
N ASN A 100 -16.04 -2.14 10.22
CA ASN A 100 -15.61 -3.52 10.40
C ASN A 100 -14.59 -4.02 9.37
N THR A 101 -14.20 -3.16 8.41
CA THR A 101 -13.22 -3.53 7.39
C THR A 101 -12.39 -2.32 6.96
N TYR A 102 -11.33 -2.61 6.23
CA TYR A 102 -10.60 -1.60 5.45
C TYR A 102 -10.95 -1.77 3.98
N LYS A 103 -11.10 -0.65 3.26
CA LYS A 103 -11.21 -0.66 1.79
C LYS A 103 -10.00 0.06 1.19
N VAL A 104 -9.49 -0.51 0.11
CA VAL A 104 -8.56 0.15 -0.80
C VAL A 104 -9.37 0.82 -1.89
N TRP A 105 -9.12 2.10 -2.11
CA TRP A 105 -9.71 2.90 -3.15
C TRP A 105 -8.64 3.27 -4.16
N LEU A 106 -8.79 2.76 -5.38
CA LEU A 106 -7.97 3.19 -6.51
C LEU A 106 -8.66 4.35 -7.22
N ILE A 107 -7.90 5.39 -7.56
CA ILE A 107 -8.44 6.61 -8.16
C ILE A 107 -7.99 6.70 -9.61
N SER A 108 -8.95 6.85 -10.53
CA SER A 108 -8.72 7.07 -11.97
C SER A 108 -9.54 8.27 -12.43
N ARG A 109 -8.89 9.32 -12.94
CA ARG A 109 -9.57 10.54 -13.44
C ARG A 109 -10.62 11.09 -12.46
N GLY A 110 -10.29 11.10 -11.17
CA GLY A 110 -11.17 11.57 -10.09
C GLY A 110 -12.29 10.62 -9.68
N ARG A 111 -12.39 9.41 -10.27
CA ARG A 111 -13.35 8.37 -9.87
C ARG A 111 -12.68 7.37 -8.94
N TYR A 112 -13.39 6.97 -7.89
CA TYR A 112 -12.95 5.97 -6.93
C TYR A 112 -13.44 4.59 -7.35
N THR A 113 -12.60 3.58 -7.16
CA THR A 113 -12.98 2.17 -7.25
C THR A 113 -12.55 1.48 -5.97
N GLY A 114 -13.53 1.07 -5.17
CA GLY A 114 -13.32 0.51 -3.83
C GLY A 114 -13.23 -1.00 -3.82
N TYR A 115 -12.35 -1.53 -2.98
CA TYR A 115 -12.17 -2.96 -2.78
C TYR A 115 -11.93 -3.28 -1.31
N ALA A 116 -12.68 -4.24 -0.77
CA ALA A 116 -12.46 -4.71 0.59
C ALA A 116 -11.10 -5.40 0.74
N MET A 117 -10.41 -5.09 1.84
CA MET A 117 -9.22 -5.80 2.27
C MET A 117 -9.60 -7.04 3.09
N HIS A 118 -8.76 -8.06 3.01
CA HIS A 118 -8.92 -9.29 3.79
C HIS A 118 -7.91 -9.32 4.93
N ARG A 119 -8.37 -9.65 6.14
CA ARG A 119 -7.51 -9.83 7.30
C ARG A 119 -6.85 -11.21 7.26
N THR A 120 -5.52 -11.23 7.34
CA THR A 120 -4.73 -12.46 7.44
C THR A 120 -4.68 -12.98 8.89
N PRO A 121 -4.31 -14.25 9.13
CA PRO A 121 -4.09 -14.78 10.48
C PRO A 121 -3.02 -14.03 11.29
N HIS A 122 -2.10 -13.34 10.60
CA HIS A 122 -1.06 -12.52 11.21
C HIS A 122 -1.51 -11.09 11.49
N GLN A 123 -2.83 -10.83 11.44
CA GLN A 123 -3.45 -9.53 11.68
C GLN A 123 -3.06 -8.42 10.69
N VAL A 124 -2.44 -8.77 9.56
CA VAL A 124 -2.18 -7.85 8.44
C VAL A 124 -3.40 -7.83 7.52
N TRP A 125 -3.80 -6.65 7.07
CA TRP A 125 -4.85 -6.50 6.07
C TRP A 125 -4.22 -6.46 4.67
N THR A 126 -4.80 -7.20 3.73
CA THR A 126 -4.26 -7.29 2.37
C THR A 126 -5.35 -7.18 1.32
N TYR A 127 -4.99 -6.58 0.19
CA TYR A 127 -5.79 -6.58 -1.01
C TYR A 127 -4.91 -6.93 -2.21
N ARG A 128 -5.48 -7.70 -3.15
CA ARG A 128 -4.86 -8.02 -4.44
C ARG A 128 -5.81 -7.63 -5.57
N GLY A 129 -5.36 -6.72 -6.43
CA GLY A 129 -6.22 -5.99 -7.37
C GLY A 129 -5.69 -5.79 -8.80
N PRO A 130 -6.49 -5.19 -9.69
CA PRO A 130 -6.54 -5.54 -11.11
C PRO A 130 -5.66 -4.75 -12.10
N LYS A 131 -5.69 -5.30 -13.33
CA LYS A 131 -5.26 -4.89 -14.68
C LYS A 131 -6.19 -3.83 -15.30
N PRO A 132 -5.75 -2.59 -15.66
CA PRO A 132 -4.40 -2.07 -15.85
C PRO A 132 -3.98 -1.01 -14.82
N LEU A 133 -2.79 -1.15 -14.25
CA LEU A 133 -2.27 -0.18 -13.28
C LEU A 133 -2.08 1.23 -13.86
N SER A 134 -1.85 1.33 -15.17
CA SER A 134 -1.70 2.59 -15.89
C SER A 134 -2.91 3.52 -15.81
N ASP A 135 -4.07 2.99 -15.45
CA ASP A 135 -5.31 3.77 -15.42
C ASP A 135 -5.50 4.47 -14.07
N PHE A 136 -4.74 4.09 -13.04
CA PHE A 136 -4.87 4.62 -11.69
C PHE A 136 -3.74 5.58 -11.35
N GLU A 137 -4.11 6.70 -10.75
CA GLU A 137 -3.21 7.82 -10.43
C GLU A 137 -2.87 7.89 -8.94
N ALA A 138 -3.74 7.31 -8.11
CA ALA A 138 -3.61 7.37 -6.66
C ALA A 138 -4.33 6.22 -5.98
N ILE A 139 -3.96 6.01 -4.72
CA ILE A 139 -4.53 5.02 -3.82
C ILE A 139 -4.86 5.68 -2.49
N VAL A 140 -6.00 5.29 -1.93
CA VAL A 140 -6.44 5.66 -0.58
C VAL A 140 -6.84 4.40 0.17
N ILE A 141 -6.49 4.32 1.45
CA ILE A 141 -6.98 3.28 2.36
C ILE A 141 -7.84 3.97 3.39
N SER A 142 -9.07 3.50 3.58
CA SER A 142 -9.97 3.98 4.63
C SER A 142 -10.59 2.82 5.39
N VAL A 143 -10.99 3.14 6.62
CA VAL A 143 -11.87 2.29 7.42
C VAL A 143 -13.28 2.44 6.85
N GLU A 144 -14.01 1.34 6.65
CA GLU A 144 -15.35 1.38 6.09
C GLU A 144 -16.28 0.38 6.79
N GLY A 145 -17.58 0.60 6.63
CA GLY A 145 -18.61 -0.36 6.99
C GLY A 145 -18.94 -1.34 5.85
N GLU A 146 -19.94 -2.19 6.08
CA GLU A 146 -20.35 -3.22 5.10
C GLU A 146 -21.04 -2.65 3.86
N THR A 147 -21.52 -1.41 3.93
CA THR A 147 -22.23 -0.79 2.81
C THR A 147 -21.24 -0.39 1.73
N ASP A 148 -21.56 -0.72 0.48
CA ASP A 148 -20.79 -0.23 -0.66
C ASP A 148 -21.14 1.22 -0.96
N THR A 149 -20.10 2.03 -1.12
CA THR A 149 -20.16 3.46 -1.37
C THR A 149 -19.36 3.78 -2.62
N ASP A 150 -19.71 4.87 -3.28
CA ASP A 150 -19.01 5.32 -4.49
C ASP A 150 -17.67 6.01 -4.20
N MET A 151 -17.38 6.31 -2.93
CA MET A 151 -16.16 6.96 -2.46
C MET A 151 -15.90 6.63 -0.97
N PRO A 152 -14.69 6.90 -0.44
CA PRO A 152 -14.40 6.72 0.98
C PRO A 152 -15.36 7.53 1.84
N THR A 153 -15.94 6.91 2.87
CA THR A 153 -16.85 7.58 3.82
C THR A 153 -16.36 7.57 5.25
N GLY A 154 -15.54 6.58 5.63
CA GLY A 154 -14.95 6.51 6.95
C GLY A 154 -13.56 7.17 7.04
N PRO A 155 -12.91 7.05 8.21
CA PRO A 155 -11.59 7.60 8.45
C PRO A 155 -10.54 7.13 7.43
N ILE A 156 -9.86 8.09 6.81
CA ILE A 156 -8.74 7.80 5.90
C ILE A 156 -7.53 7.42 6.74
N ILE A 157 -6.88 6.31 6.41
CA ILE A 157 -5.72 5.73 7.09
C ILE A 157 -4.43 6.07 6.38
N ALA A 158 -4.44 5.96 5.05
CA ALA A 158 -3.24 6.16 4.25
C ALA A 158 -3.57 6.61 2.83
N THR A 159 -2.65 7.34 2.22
CA THR A 159 -2.75 7.83 0.84
C THR A 159 -1.43 7.68 0.11
N GLY A 160 -1.48 7.54 -1.21
CA GLY A 160 -0.28 7.61 -2.05
C GLY A 160 -0.58 7.79 -3.52
N ARG A 161 0.46 8.12 -4.29
CA ARG A 161 0.38 8.20 -5.76
C ARG A 161 0.93 6.93 -6.38
N LEU A 162 0.38 6.51 -7.52
CA LEU A 162 0.81 5.34 -8.27
C LEU A 162 1.66 5.75 -9.48
#